data_AF-A0A512DRG4-F1
#
_entry.id   AF-A0A512DRG4-F1
#
_cell.length_a   1.000
_cell.length_b   1.000
_cell.length_c   1.000
_cell.angle_alpha   90.00
_cell.angle_beta   90.00
_cell.angle_gamma   90.00
#
_symmetry.space_group_name_H-M   'P 1'
#
loop_
_entity.id
_entity.type
_entity.pdbx_description
1 polymer ?
#
loop_
_entity_poly.entity_id
_entity_poly.type
_entity_poly.pdbx_seq_one_letter_code
_entity_poly.pdbx_strand_id
1 'polypeptide(L)'
;MQGAPREFEPFGDTVEELGDWKIRDDYEEGPEDELTFEDELALGGRGADDLIAAFQQMMPKPASNPYRHVGRNDPCPCGSGKKFKRCCGQ
;
A
#
# COMPACT_ATOMS: atom_id res chain seq x y z
N MET A 1 12.18 30.97 34.89
CA MET A 1 12.05 30.68 33.44
C MET A 1 10.78 29.85 33.26
N GLN A 2 9.62 30.50 33.29
CA GLN A 2 8.35 29.83 33.00
C GLN A 2 8.18 29.91 31.49
N GLY A 3 8.44 28.80 30.80
CA GLY A 3 8.16 28.68 29.37
C GLY A 3 6.65 28.72 29.17
N ALA A 4 6.18 29.61 28.32
CA ALA A 4 4.77 29.71 27.95
C ALA A 4 4.26 28.35 27.44
N PRO A 5 2.99 27.97 27.74
CA PRO A 5 2.40 26.79 27.15
C PRO A 5 2.38 26.96 25.64
N ARG A 6 2.79 25.91 24.91
CA ARG A 6 2.72 25.87 23.45
C ARG A 6 1.24 25.78 23.09
N GLU A 7 0.65 26.91 22.77
CA GLU A 7 -0.71 27.00 22.26
C GLU A 7 -0.76 26.15 20.99
N PHE A 8 -1.55 25.08 21.02
CA PHE A 8 -1.71 24.20 19.87
C PHE A 8 -2.60 24.93 18.87
N GLU A 9 -1.98 25.47 17.82
CA GLU A 9 -2.72 25.99 16.68
C GLU A 9 -3.36 24.80 15.95
N PRO A 10 -4.70 24.75 15.85
CA PRO A 10 -5.34 23.70 15.06
C PRO A 10 -4.86 23.83 13.61
N PHE A 11 -4.57 22.69 12.98
CA PHE A 11 -4.29 22.64 11.54
C PHE A 11 -5.38 23.44 10.82
N GLY A 12 -4.96 24.39 9.98
CA GLY A 12 -5.86 25.25 9.21
C GLY A 12 -6.90 24.43 8.46
N ASP A 13 -7.98 25.08 8.02
CA ASP A 13 -9.10 24.41 7.37
C ASP A 13 -8.62 23.57 6.18
N THR A 14 -8.57 22.26 6.38
CA THR A 14 -8.05 21.28 5.41
C THR A 14 -8.81 21.32 4.08
N VAL A 15 -9.98 21.95 4.06
CA VAL A 15 -10.77 22.16 2.84
C VAL A 15 -10.13 23.20 1.91
N GLU A 16 -9.56 24.28 2.45
CA GLU A 16 -8.83 25.26 1.62
C GLU A 16 -7.51 24.67 1.10
N GLU A 17 -6.77 23.94 1.94
CA GLU A 17 -5.49 23.31 1.55
C GLU A 17 -5.65 22.24 0.46
N LEU A 18 -6.79 21.55 0.42
CA LEU A 18 -7.09 20.51 -0.57
C LEU A 18 -7.87 21.03 -1.79
N GLY A 19 -8.39 22.27 -1.76
CA GLY A 19 -9.14 22.86 -2.87
C GLY A 19 -8.30 23.13 -4.13
N ASP A 20 -6.98 23.31 -3.96
CA ASP A 20 -6.04 23.56 -5.05
C ASP A 20 -5.53 22.27 -5.73
N TRP A 21 -5.83 21.10 -5.16
CA TRP A 21 -5.46 19.82 -5.76
C TRP A 21 -6.34 19.52 -6.97
N LYS A 22 -5.86 19.98 -8.13
CA LYS A 22 -6.48 19.62 -9.41
C LYS A 22 -6.10 18.19 -9.80
N ILE A 23 -7.11 17.43 -10.20
CA ILE A 23 -6.90 16.20 -10.99
C ILE A 23 -6.17 16.64 -12.27
N ARG A 24 -5.15 15.87 -12.65
CA ARG A 24 -4.39 16.15 -13.86
C ARG A 24 -5.29 15.81 -15.07
N ASP A 25 -6.00 16.81 -15.57
CA ASP A 25 -6.89 16.71 -16.74
C ASP A 25 -6.13 16.82 -18.07
N ASP A 26 -4.81 16.56 -18.07
CA ASP A 26 -3.96 16.51 -19.27
C ASP A 26 -4.00 15.13 -19.94
N TYR A 27 -5.02 14.33 -19.65
CA TYR A 27 -5.27 13.08 -20.37
C TYR A 27 -5.84 13.42 -21.75
N GLU A 28 -4.95 13.77 -22.69
CA GLU A 28 -5.26 13.62 -24.10
C GLU A 28 -5.55 12.14 -24.34
N GLU A 29 -6.76 11.82 -24.78
CA GLU A 29 -7.07 10.52 -25.36
C GLU A 29 -6.13 10.34 -26.55
N GLY A 30 -5.00 9.66 -26.29
CA GLY A 30 -4.09 9.23 -27.33
C GLY A 30 -4.88 8.47 -28.39
N PRO A 31 -4.43 8.48 -29.66
CA PRO A 31 -5.08 7.72 -30.71
C PRO A 31 -5.29 6.30 -30.18
N GLU A 32 -6.52 5.83 -30.26
CA GLU A 32 -6.88 4.47 -29.85
C GLU A 32 -5.89 3.52 -30.52
N ASP A 33 -4.94 3.03 -29.73
CA ASP A 33 -3.93 2.08 -30.16
C ASP A 33 -4.67 0.75 -30.41
N GLU A 34 -5.40 0.66 -31.52
CA GLU A 34 -5.77 -0.60 -32.15
C GLU A 34 -4.47 -1.22 -32.70
N LEU A 35 -3.63 -1.68 -31.78
CA LEU A 35 -2.49 -2.53 -32.09
C LEU A 35 -3.04 -3.77 -32.79
N THR A 36 -2.67 -3.94 -34.05
CA THR A 36 -3.08 -5.12 -34.79
C THR A 36 -2.41 -6.34 -34.15
N PHE A 37 -3.08 -7.48 -34.20
CA PHE A 37 -2.53 -8.75 -33.70
C PHE A 37 -1.14 -9.07 -34.30
N GLU A 38 -0.87 -8.53 -35.48
CA GLU A 38 0.39 -8.65 -36.21
C GLU A 38 1.49 -7.74 -35.61
N ASP A 39 1.12 -6.56 -35.09
CA ASP A 39 2.03 -5.63 -34.39
C ASP A 39 2.42 -6.15 -32.98
N GLU A 40 1.49 -6.79 -32.26
CA GLU A 40 1.75 -7.40 -30.94
C GLU A 40 2.80 -8.52 -31.02
N LEU A 41 2.76 -9.31 -32.10
CA LEU A 41 3.71 -10.39 -32.35
C LEU A 41 5.11 -9.86 -32.72
N ALA A 42 5.18 -8.72 -33.42
CA ALA A 42 6.43 -8.13 -33.91
C ALA A 42 7.27 -7.46 -32.80
N LEU A 43 6.64 -6.93 -31.74
CA LEU A 43 7.33 -6.30 -30.61
C LEU A 43 7.94 -7.28 -29.60
N GLY A 44 7.89 -8.59 -29.90
CA GLY A 44 8.56 -9.61 -29.11
C GLY A 44 7.88 -9.85 -27.77
N GLY A 45 6.56 -10.08 -27.83
CA GLY A 45 5.66 -10.39 -26.71
C GLY A 45 6.35 -10.96 -25.48
N ARG A 46 6.71 -10.06 -24.56
CA ARG A 46 6.74 -10.38 -23.13
C ARG A 46 5.32 -10.15 -22.69
N GLY A 47 4.53 -11.21 -22.62
CA GLY A 47 3.14 -11.11 -22.23
C GLY A 47 3.03 -10.35 -20.90
N ALA A 48 1.86 -9.77 -20.61
CA ALA A 48 1.63 -9.14 -19.31
C ALA A 48 2.05 -10.08 -18.15
N ASP A 49 1.90 -11.39 -18.33
CA ASP A 49 2.36 -12.43 -17.42
C ASP A 49 3.88 -12.43 -17.17
N ASP A 50 4.71 -12.21 -18.20
CA ASP A 50 6.18 -12.14 -18.06
C ASP A 50 6.61 -10.88 -17.30
N LEU A 51 5.93 -9.75 -17.53
CA LEU A 51 6.17 -8.50 -16.81
C LEU A 51 5.74 -8.61 -15.34
N ILE A 52 4.59 -9.25 -15.08
CA ILE A 52 4.11 -9.54 -13.73
C ILE A 52 5.08 -10.48 -13.00
N ALA A 53 5.58 -11.53 -13.67
CA ALA A 53 6.53 -12.46 -13.10
C ALA A 53 7.87 -11.79 -12.77
N ALA A 54 8.38 -10.93 -13.66
CA ALA A 54 9.60 -10.16 -13.42
C ALA A 54 9.45 -9.24 -12.21
N PHE A 55 8.31 -8.56 -12.09
CA PHE A 55 8.02 -7.67 -10.95
C PHE A 55 7.94 -8.44 -9.62
N GLN A 56 7.30 -9.62 -9.60
CA GLN A 56 7.23 -10.47 -8.41
C GLN A 56 8.61 -10.99 -7.96
N GLN A 57 9.56 -11.19 -8.88
CA GLN A 57 10.93 -11.58 -8.53
C GLN A 57 11.73 -10.45 -7.88
N MET A 58 11.42 -9.19 -8.22
CA MET A 58 12.10 -8.01 -7.69
C MET A 58 11.61 -7.58 -6.30
N MET A 59 10.48 -8.12 -5.84
CA MET A 59 9.87 -7.80 -4.54
C MET A 59 10.16 -8.87 -3.47
N PRO A 60 10.40 -8.48 -2.22
CA PRO A 60 10.45 -9.43 -1.12
C PRO A 60 9.08 -10.10 -0.94
N LYS A 61 9.07 -11.42 -0.72
CA LYS A 61 7.84 -12.14 -0.42
C LYS A 61 7.17 -11.53 0.82
N PRO A 62 5.83 -11.36 0.82
CA PRO A 62 5.12 -10.84 1.98
C PRO A 62 5.38 -11.77 3.17
N ALA A 63 5.69 -11.18 4.32
CA ALA A 63 5.89 -11.94 5.54
C ALA A 63 4.60 -12.68 5.91
N SER A 64 4.66 -14.01 6.03
CA SER A 64 3.51 -14.79 6.50
C SER A 64 3.37 -14.59 8.01
N ASN A 65 2.25 -14.04 8.46
CA ASN A 65 1.93 -14.00 9.89
C ASN A 65 1.33 -15.35 10.35
N PRO A 66 2.05 -16.18 11.12
CA PRO A 66 1.52 -17.46 11.60
C PRO A 66 0.35 -17.28 12.58
N TYR A 67 0.21 -16.10 13.19
CA TYR A 67 -0.81 -15.77 14.18
C TYR A 67 -1.99 -14.99 13.59
N ARG A 68 -2.19 -15.01 12.26
CA ARG A 68 -3.25 -14.24 11.59
C ARG A 68 -4.68 -14.49 12.11
N HIS A 69 -4.90 -15.67 12.70
CA HIS A 69 -6.19 -16.11 13.23
C HIS A 69 -6.29 -16.00 14.76
N VAL A 70 -5.22 -15.58 15.43
CA VAL A 70 -5.18 -15.52 16.90
C VAL A 70 -5.65 -14.15 17.34
N GLY A 71 -6.75 -14.11 18.10
CA GLY A 71 -7.26 -12.90 18.68
C GLY A 71 -6.31 -12.33 19.74
N ARG A 72 -6.27 -11.00 19.84
CA ARG A 72 -5.39 -10.27 20.77
C ARG A 72 -5.56 -10.70 22.24
N ASN A 73 -6.75 -11.16 22.63
CA ASN A 73 -7.06 -11.60 23.99
C ASN A 73 -7.03 -13.12 24.19
N ASP A 74 -6.85 -13.91 23.13
CA ASP A 74 -6.85 -15.37 23.18
C ASP A 74 -5.61 -15.89 23.92
N PRO A 75 -5.66 -17.13 24.47
CA PRO A 75 -4.49 -17.77 25.02
C PRO A 75 -3.37 -17.86 23.97
N CYS A 76 -2.13 -17.54 24.36
CA CYS A 76 -0.99 -17.57 23.45
C CYS A 76 -0.74 -19.00 22.95
N PRO A 77 -0.64 -19.23 21.62
CA PRO A 77 -0.34 -20.55 21.06
C PRO A 77 1.08 -21.04 21.40
N CYS A 78 1.92 -20.16 21.96
CA CYS A 78 3.24 -20.48 22.50
C CYS A 78 3.23 -21.29 23.81
N GLY A 79 2.05 -21.56 24.39
CA GLY A 79 1.93 -22.33 25.63
C GLY A 79 2.23 -21.56 26.92
N SER A 80 2.41 -20.23 26.85
CA SER A 80 2.75 -19.41 28.02
C SER A 80 1.59 -19.21 29.02
N GLY A 81 0.36 -19.59 28.65
CA GLY A 81 -0.85 -19.34 29.43
C GLY A 81 -1.29 -17.86 29.51
N LYS A 82 -0.51 -16.94 28.91
CA LYS A 82 -0.81 -15.51 28.87
C LYS A 82 -1.68 -15.18 27.67
N LYS A 83 -2.45 -14.08 27.74
CA LYS A 83 -3.16 -13.51 26.57
C LYS A 83 -2.15 -13.14 25.48
N PHE A 84 -2.48 -13.36 24.21
CA PHE A 84 -1.59 -13.12 23.06
C PHE A 84 -0.91 -11.74 23.10
N LYS A 85 -1.67 -10.68 23.41
CA LYS A 85 -1.18 -9.29 23.56
C LYS A 85 -0.14 -9.04 24.65
N ARG A 86 0.05 -9.98 25.56
CA ARG A 86 1.04 -9.89 26.66
C ARG A 86 2.19 -10.88 26.45
N CYS A 87 2.23 -11.55 25.30
CA CYS A 87 3.23 -12.56 24.97
C CYS A 87 3.74 -12.36 23.53
N CYS A 88 3.41 -13.23 22.58
CA CYS A 88 3.90 -13.15 21.19
C CYS A 88 3.32 -11.99 20.36
N GLY A 89 2.23 -11.37 20.79
CA GLY A 89 1.59 -10.23 20.12
C GLY A 89 1.75 -8.92 20.87
N GLN A 90 2.86 -8.72 21.60
CA GLN A 90 3.17 -7.44 22.26
C GLN A 90 3.28 -6.30 21.26
#